data_AF-A0A9D9DD85-F1
#
_entry.id   AF-A0A9D9DD85-F1
#
_cell.length_a   1.000
_cell.length_b   1.000
_cell.length_c   1.000
_cell.angle_alpha   90.00
_cell.angle_beta   90.00
_cell.angle_gamma   90.00
#
_symmetry.space_group_name_H-M   'P 1'
#
loop_
_entity.id
_entity.type
_entity.pdbx_description
1 polymer ?
#
loop_
_entity_poly.entity_id
_entity_poly.type
_entity_poly.pdbx_seq_one_letter_code
_entity_poly.pdbx_strand_id
1 'polypeptide(L)'
;MIDYDATLQKFFEECIKYLDKSTKRAKDKIELQSINNAINMVREVASNPKKYADYNARASMGFENFDMSDGFIVNGDNSVLLTYFSVVSSMGELYNKYAYQREQAQQKLLKGLKFMKYKNSGNLLKDFYFSFLTPNKFAVKMQNQK
;
A
#
# COMPACT_ATOMS: atom_id res chain seq x y z
N MET A 1 -10.43 -9.97 16.65
CA MET A 1 -10.41 -8.52 16.31
C MET A 1 -9.31 -8.29 15.26
N ILE A 2 -9.46 -7.32 14.35
CA ILE A 2 -8.42 -6.98 13.36
C ILE A 2 -7.39 -6.06 14.02
N ASP A 3 -6.12 -6.36 13.80
CA ASP A 3 -5.00 -5.48 14.13
C ASP A 3 -4.72 -4.58 12.93
N TYR A 4 -5.22 -3.34 12.96
CA TYR A 4 -5.10 -2.42 11.82
C TYR A 4 -3.69 -1.86 11.66
N ASP A 5 -2.90 -1.79 12.72
CA ASP A 5 -1.51 -1.32 12.66
C ASP A 5 -0.66 -2.37 11.95
N ALA A 6 -0.77 -3.63 12.36
CA ALA A 6 -0.09 -4.74 11.69
C ALA A 6 -0.62 -4.95 10.26
N THR A 7 -1.91 -4.72 10.02
CA THR A 7 -2.49 -4.78 8.66
C THR A 7 -1.94 -3.67 7.77
N LEU A 8 -1.75 -2.46 8.30
CA LEU A 8 -1.14 -1.34 7.57
C LEU A 8 0.34 -1.64 7.23
N GLN A 9 1.09 -2.20 8.18
CA GLN A 9 2.45 -2.67 7.90
C GLN A 9 2.46 -3.74 6.81
N LYS A 10 1.51 -4.69 6.87
CA LYS A 10 1.39 -5.73 5.84
C LYS A 10 1.08 -5.18 4.45
N PHE A 11 0.33 -4.08 4.39
CA PHE A 11 0.08 -3.37 3.14
C PHE A 11 1.37 -2.80 2.55
N PHE A 12 2.18 -2.08 3.34
CA PHE A 12 3.46 -1.54 2.88
C PHE A 12 4.45 -2.63 2.45
N GLU A 13 4.53 -3.74 3.18
CA GLU A 13 5.33 -4.91 2.78
C GLU A 13 4.95 -5.43 1.39
N GLU A 14 3.65 -5.52 1.08
CA GLU A 14 3.21 -5.97 -0.23
C GLU A 14 3.48 -4.92 -1.33
N CYS A 15 3.45 -3.62 -1.01
CA CYS A 15 3.91 -2.57 -1.92
C CYS A 15 5.39 -2.71 -2.26
N ILE A 16 6.26 -2.86 -1.24
CA ILE A 16 7.71 -3.07 -1.45
C ILE A 16 7.94 -4.32 -2.29
N LYS A 17 7.28 -5.43 -1.96
CA LYS A 17 7.37 -6.69 -2.73
C LYS A 17 6.95 -6.54 -4.19
N TYR A 18 5.96 -5.70 -4.48
CA TYR A 18 5.56 -5.40 -5.86
C TYR A 18 6.68 -4.64 -6.58
N LEU A 19 7.19 -3.57 -5.97
CA LEU A 19 8.26 -2.73 -6.53
C LEU A 19 9.56 -3.53 -6.74
N ASP A 20 9.93 -4.41 -5.80
CA ASP A 20 11.09 -5.31 -5.92
C ASP A 20 10.97 -6.30 -7.08
N LYS A 21 9.76 -6.64 -7.52
CA LYS A 21 9.57 -7.44 -8.76
C LYS A 21 9.64 -6.57 -10.00
N SER A 22 9.30 -5.29 -9.89
CA SER A 22 9.40 -4.34 -10.99
C SER A 22 10.85 -3.97 -11.28
N THR A 23 11.73 -3.88 -10.28
CA THR A 23 13.18 -3.64 -10.50
C THR A 23 13.80 -4.68 -11.43
N LYS A 24 13.39 -5.95 -11.33
CA LYS A 24 13.86 -7.05 -12.20
C LYS A 24 13.41 -6.93 -13.66
N ARG A 25 12.47 -6.03 -13.94
CA ARG A 25 11.84 -5.82 -15.26
C ARG A 25 12.08 -4.42 -15.81
N ALA A 26 12.83 -3.58 -15.08
CA ALA A 26 13.17 -2.24 -15.51
C ALA A 26 13.97 -2.29 -16.83
N LYS A 27 13.61 -1.43 -17.78
CA LYS A 27 14.18 -1.39 -19.13
C LYS A 27 15.45 -0.55 -19.19
N ASP A 28 15.57 0.43 -18.32
CA ASP A 28 16.71 1.34 -18.26
C ASP A 28 17.02 1.79 -16.81
N LYS A 29 18.10 2.57 -16.69
CA LYS A 29 18.58 3.08 -15.41
C LYS A 29 17.64 4.13 -14.79
N ILE A 30 16.89 4.86 -15.59
CA ILE A 30 15.96 5.91 -15.12
C ILE A 30 14.75 5.25 -14.47
N GLU A 31 14.16 4.26 -15.14
CA GLU A 31 13.06 3.45 -14.59
C GLU A 31 13.49 2.75 -13.29
N LEU A 32 14.68 2.13 -13.28
CA LEU A 32 15.22 1.50 -12.08
C LEU A 32 15.38 2.50 -10.92
N GLN A 33 15.89 3.71 -11.20
CA GLN A 33 16.04 4.75 -10.20
C GLN A 33 14.68 5.20 -9.64
N SER A 34 13.67 5.38 -10.49
CA SER A 34 12.33 5.74 -10.05
C SER A 34 11.70 4.66 -9.16
N ILE A 35 11.85 3.38 -9.52
CA ILE A 35 11.38 2.26 -8.69
C ILE A 35 12.10 2.24 -7.33
N ASN A 36 13.42 2.45 -7.29
CA ASN A 36 14.18 2.51 -6.04
C ASN A 36 13.76 3.68 -5.15
N ASN A 37 13.49 4.85 -5.75
CA ASN A 37 12.96 6.01 -5.04
C ASN A 37 11.59 5.68 -4.42
N ALA A 38 10.69 5.05 -5.18
CA ALA A 38 9.40 4.58 -4.69
C ALA A 38 9.53 3.59 -3.52
N ILE A 39 10.47 2.63 -3.60
CA ILE A 39 10.74 1.69 -2.50
C ILE A 39 11.16 2.44 -1.23
N ASN A 40 12.09 3.39 -1.35
CA ASN A 40 12.58 4.17 -0.22
C ASN A 40 11.48 5.00 0.41
N MET A 41 10.61 5.63 -0.39
CA MET A 41 9.43 6.34 0.11
C MET A 41 8.50 5.40 0.88
N VAL A 42 8.15 4.23 0.33
CA VAL A 42 7.26 3.28 1.01
C VAL A 42 7.87 2.85 2.35
N ARG A 43 9.18 2.59 2.40
CA ARG A 43 9.89 2.25 3.64
C ARG A 43 9.85 3.38 4.66
N GLU A 44 10.07 4.61 4.21
CA GLU A 44 10.04 5.78 5.08
C GLU A 44 8.65 6.00 5.67
N VAL A 45 7.59 5.93 4.85
CA VAL A 45 6.20 6.01 5.31
C VAL A 45 5.87 4.87 6.28
N ALA A 46 6.28 3.64 5.96
CA ALA A 46 6.07 2.48 6.82
C ALA A 46 6.78 2.56 8.17
N SER A 47 7.93 3.24 8.25
CA SER A 47 8.70 3.41 9.50
C SER A 47 7.95 4.23 10.55
N ASN A 48 7.12 5.18 10.12
CA ASN A 48 6.30 5.99 11.02
C ASN A 48 4.98 6.42 10.36
N PRO A 49 4.01 5.51 10.23
CA PRO A 49 2.75 5.79 9.53
C PRO A 49 1.94 6.91 10.20
N LYS A 50 2.10 7.12 11.51
CA LYS A 50 1.41 8.20 12.25
C LYS A 50 1.96 9.57 11.86
N LYS A 51 3.29 9.75 11.80
CA LYS A 51 3.91 10.99 11.32
C LYS A 51 3.50 11.28 9.89
N TYR A 52 3.61 10.27 9.03
CA TYR A 52 3.35 10.43 7.60
C TYR A 52 1.87 10.35 7.24
N ALA A 53 0.95 10.22 8.20
CA ALA A 53 -0.49 10.36 7.96
C ALA A 53 -0.85 11.81 7.61
N ASP A 54 -0.08 12.77 8.13
CA ASP A 54 -0.19 14.17 7.78
C ASP A 54 0.31 14.44 6.35
N TYR A 55 -0.47 15.19 5.58
CA TYR A 55 -0.11 15.55 4.21
C TYR A 55 1.15 16.42 4.15
N ASN A 56 1.27 17.41 5.03
CA ASN A 56 2.42 18.33 5.00
C ASN A 56 3.74 17.60 5.31
N ALA A 57 3.70 16.62 6.23
CA ALA A 57 4.84 15.76 6.51
C ALA A 57 5.30 14.94 5.29
N ARG A 58 4.38 14.51 4.43
CA ARG A 58 4.73 13.81 3.16
C ARG A 58 5.20 14.78 2.08
N ALA A 59 4.49 15.90 1.92
CA ALA A 59 4.79 16.91 0.91
C ALA A 59 6.18 17.55 1.12
N SER A 60 6.54 17.85 2.37
CA SER A 60 7.86 18.41 2.72
C SER A 60 9.03 17.45 2.45
N MET A 61 8.76 16.14 2.47
CA MET A 61 9.73 15.10 2.08
C MET A 61 9.72 14.81 0.58
N GLY A 62 8.89 15.53 -0.19
CA GLY A 62 8.76 15.37 -1.64
C GLY A 62 7.92 14.18 -2.08
N PHE A 63 7.31 13.40 -1.17
CA PHE A 63 6.59 12.15 -1.49
C PHE A 63 5.34 12.33 -2.36
N GLU A 64 4.91 13.57 -2.54
CA GLU A 64 3.77 13.95 -3.38
C GLU A 64 4.22 14.37 -4.81
N ASN A 65 5.52 14.30 -5.13
CA ASN A 65 6.07 14.64 -6.45
C ASN A 65 5.81 13.54 -7.50
N PHE A 66 5.55 13.95 -8.74
CA PHE A 66 5.26 13.07 -9.87
C PHE A 66 6.39 12.10 -10.21
N ASP A 67 7.66 12.48 -10.07
CA ASP A 67 8.81 11.64 -10.47
C ASP A 67 8.91 10.32 -9.68
N MET A 68 8.31 10.26 -8.49
CA MET A 68 8.24 9.04 -7.67
C MET A 68 7.01 8.18 -7.98
N SER A 69 6.05 8.73 -8.70
CA SER A 69 4.83 8.05 -9.13
C SER A 69 5.12 7.03 -10.23
N ASP A 70 6.12 7.32 -11.07
CA ASP A 70 6.50 6.47 -12.20
C ASP A 70 6.97 5.08 -11.77
N GLY A 71 7.62 4.95 -10.61
CA GLY A 71 8.06 3.66 -10.06
C GLY A 71 6.92 2.68 -9.77
N PHE A 72 5.68 3.17 -9.62
CA PHE A 72 4.48 2.34 -9.45
C PHE A 72 3.75 2.05 -10.76
N ILE A 73 4.04 2.78 -11.84
CA ILE A 73 3.35 2.69 -13.12
C ILE A 73 4.08 1.68 -14.01
N VAL A 74 3.41 0.58 -14.36
CA VAL A 74 3.98 -0.45 -15.24
C VAL A 74 3.12 -0.59 -16.48
N ASN A 75 3.70 -0.40 -17.67
CA ASN A 75 2.99 -0.41 -18.95
C ASN A 75 1.77 0.54 -18.98
N GLY A 76 1.88 1.70 -18.32
CA GLY A 76 0.78 2.68 -18.22
C GLY A 76 -0.30 2.34 -17.19
N ASP A 77 -0.23 1.19 -16.51
CA ASP A 77 -1.14 0.84 -15.41
C ASP A 77 -0.73 1.57 -14.12
N ASN A 78 -1.53 2.56 -13.71
CA ASN A 78 -1.33 3.33 -12.48
C ASN A 78 -2.18 2.82 -11.29
N SER A 79 -2.84 1.67 -11.41
CA SER A 79 -3.75 1.16 -10.37
C SER A 79 -3.07 0.90 -9.02
N VAL A 80 -1.79 0.52 -9.04
CA VAL A 80 -0.97 0.34 -7.83
C VAL A 80 -0.69 1.68 -7.15
N LEU A 81 -0.33 2.70 -7.93
CA LEU A 81 -0.11 4.06 -7.43
C LEU A 81 -1.38 4.61 -6.76
N LEU A 82 -2.52 4.51 -7.44
CA LEU A 82 -3.81 4.99 -6.93
C LEU A 82 -4.22 4.25 -5.65
N THR A 83 -3.95 2.95 -5.58
CA THR A 83 -4.21 2.15 -4.38
C THR A 83 -3.31 2.59 -3.22
N TYR A 84 -2.02 2.80 -3.49
CA TYR A 84 -1.07 3.32 -2.49
C TYR A 84 -1.54 4.66 -1.92
N PHE A 85 -1.82 5.64 -2.77
CA PHE A 85 -2.27 6.96 -2.30
C PHE A 85 -3.61 6.91 -1.58
N SER A 86 -4.56 6.07 -2.01
CA SER A 86 -5.85 5.91 -1.32
C SER A 86 -5.68 5.42 0.12
N VAL A 87 -4.77 4.47 0.37
CA VAL A 87 -4.48 3.98 1.72
C VAL A 87 -3.69 5.02 2.51
N VAL A 88 -2.61 5.58 1.96
CA VAL A 88 -1.76 6.55 2.67
C VAL A 88 -2.51 7.83 3.04
N SER A 89 -3.36 8.35 2.14
CA SER A 89 -4.18 9.53 2.41
C SER A 89 -5.27 9.29 3.47
N SER A 90 -5.62 8.04 3.76
CA SER A 90 -6.65 7.69 4.75
C SER A 90 -6.09 7.07 6.03
N MET A 91 -4.80 6.78 6.13
CA MET A 91 -4.27 6.04 7.29
C MET A 91 -4.34 6.83 8.61
N GLY A 92 -4.35 8.17 8.57
CA GLY A 92 -4.59 8.99 9.76
C GLY A 92 -6.00 8.81 10.33
N GLU A 93 -6.96 8.50 9.47
CA GLU A 93 -8.36 8.29 9.84
C GLU A 93 -8.60 6.95 10.55
N LEU A 94 -7.63 6.02 10.55
CA LEU A 94 -7.75 4.72 11.24
C LEU A 94 -8.02 4.87 12.74
N TYR A 95 -7.58 5.98 13.35
CA TYR A 95 -7.73 6.28 14.77
C TYR A 95 -8.67 7.46 15.04
N ASN A 96 -9.40 7.93 14.02
CA ASN A 96 -10.30 9.07 14.17
C ASN A 96 -11.35 8.82 15.25
N LYS A 97 -11.83 9.83 15.98
CA LYS A 97 -12.92 9.67 16.96
C LYS A 97 -14.27 9.30 16.34
N TYR A 98 -14.52 9.67 15.08
CA TYR A 98 -15.76 9.40 14.35
C TYR A 98 -15.73 8.02 13.70
N ALA A 99 -16.73 7.18 14.03
CA ALA A 99 -16.81 5.80 13.54
C ALA A 99 -16.83 5.70 12.02
N TYR A 100 -17.61 6.56 11.35
CA TYR A 100 -17.73 6.58 9.90
C TYR A 100 -16.39 6.79 9.18
N GLN A 101 -15.56 7.74 9.65
CA GLN A 101 -14.24 8.01 9.06
C GLN A 101 -13.27 6.85 9.29
N ARG A 102 -13.26 6.29 10.51
CA ARG A 102 -12.48 5.08 10.82
C ARG A 102 -12.85 3.91 9.92
N GLU A 103 -14.14 3.60 9.79
CA GLU A 103 -14.62 2.47 9.00
C GLU A 103 -14.25 2.63 7.52
N GLN A 104 -14.33 3.84 6.96
CA GLN A 104 -13.86 4.10 5.60
C GLN A 104 -12.37 3.83 5.43
N ALA A 105 -11.54 4.33 6.36
CA ALA A 105 -10.10 4.11 6.33
C ALA A 105 -9.74 2.61 6.44
N GLN A 106 -10.41 1.90 7.34
CA GLN A 106 -10.29 0.46 7.50
C GLN A 106 -10.65 -0.29 6.21
N GLN A 107 -11.76 0.09 5.56
CA GLN A 107 -12.16 -0.50 4.28
C GLN A 107 -11.18 -0.20 3.15
N LYS A 108 -10.66 1.02 3.06
CA LYS A 108 -9.62 1.40 2.09
C LYS A 108 -8.36 0.55 2.28
N LEU A 109 -7.88 0.42 3.51
CA LEU A 109 -6.73 -0.42 3.85
C LEU A 109 -6.96 -1.89 3.47
N LEU A 110 -8.10 -2.47 3.85
CA LEU A 110 -8.39 -3.88 3.57
C LEU A 110 -8.54 -4.17 2.07
N LYS A 111 -9.22 -3.28 1.33
CA LYS A 111 -9.32 -3.37 -0.13
C LYS A 111 -7.96 -3.19 -0.80
N GLY A 112 -7.16 -2.24 -0.33
CA GLY A 112 -5.80 -2.00 -0.83
C GLY A 112 -4.89 -3.21 -0.62
N LEU A 113 -4.92 -3.80 0.58
CA LEU A 113 -4.15 -5.01 0.88
C LEU A 113 -4.58 -6.21 0.03
N LYS A 114 -5.90 -6.43 -0.13
CA LYS A 114 -6.43 -7.44 -1.05
C LYS A 114 -5.90 -7.21 -2.47
N PHE A 115 -5.96 -5.98 -2.96
CA PHE A 115 -5.48 -5.63 -4.30
C PHE A 115 -3.98 -5.87 -4.47
N MET A 116 -3.15 -5.46 -3.50
CA MET A 116 -1.71 -5.69 -3.58
C MET A 116 -1.36 -7.18 -3.54
N LYS A 117 -2.05 -7.97 -2.70
CA LYS A 117 -1.93 -9.43 -2.69
C LYS A 117 -2.30 -10.05 -4.03
N TYR A 118 -3.32 -9.52 -4.70
CA TYR A 118 -3.72 -9.96 -6.05
C TYR A 118 -2.65 -9.64 -7.10
N LYS A 119 -2.14 -8.40 -7.13
CA LYS A 119 -1.06 -7.99 -8.05
C LYS A 119 0.21 -8.81 -7.82
N ASN A 120 0.51 -9.15 -6.56
CA ASN A 120 1.66 -9.99 -6.20
C ASN A 120 1.46 -11.49 -6.39
N SER A 121 0.23 -11.98 -6.59
CA SER A 121 -0.04 -13.40 -6.76
C SER A 121 0.47 -13.90 -8.12
N GLY A 122 1.24 -14.98 -8.11
CA GLY A 122 1.63 -15.73 -9.31
C GLY A 122 0.68 -16.87 -9.66
N ASN A 123 -0.41 -17.05 -8.90
CA ASN A 123 -1.39 -18.10 -9.18
C ASN A 123 -2.17 -17.76 -10.46
N LEU A 124 -2.18 -18.68 -11.44
CA LEU A 124 -2.88 -18.52 -12.72
C LEU A 124 -4.40 -18.38 -12.55
N LEU A 125 -4.99 -19.02 -11.54
CA LEU A 125 -6.43 -19.00 -11.30
C LEU A 125 -6.88 -17.83 -10.42
N LYS A 126 -5.98 -16.92 -10.04
CA LYS A 126 -6.30 -15.81 -9.14
C LYS A 126 -7.50 -15.00 -9.65
N ASP A 127 -7.61 -14.80 -10.95
CA ASP A 127 -8.70 -14.01 -11.55
C ASP A 127 -10.08 -14.64 -11.30
N PHE A 128 -10.14 -15.96 -11.17
CA PHE A 128 -11.38 -16.67 -10.86
C PHE A 128 -11.77 -16.54 -9.39
N TYR A 129 -10.83 -16.72 -8.46
CA TYR A 129 -11.20 -16.83 -7.04
C TYR A 129 -11.04 -15.52 -6.23
N PHE A 130 -10.16 -14.59 -6.63
CA PHE A 130 -9.87 -13.41 -5.80
C PHE A 130 -11.08 -12.49 -5.63
N SER A 131 -11.93 -12.39 -6.65
CA SER A 131 -13.16 -11.60 -6.61
C SER A 131 -14.08 -12.04 -5.47
N PHE A 132 -14.14 -13.35 -5.19
CA PHE A 132 -14.97 -13.93 -4.13
C PHE A 132 -14.35 -13.84 -2.72
N LEU A 133 -13.06 -13.52 -2.59
CA LEU A 133 -12.41 -13.37 -1.28
C LEU A 133 -12.79 -12.05 -0.63
N THR A 134 -13.34 -12.07 0.58
CA THR A 134 -13.63 -10.84 1.31
C THR A 134 -12.34 -10.10 1.72
N PRO A 135 -12.32 -8.75 1.73
CA PRO A 135 -11.12 -7.99 2.13
C PRO A 135 -10.60 -8.36 3.52
N ASN A 136 -11.50 -8.65 4.46
CA ASN A 136 -11.15 -9.04 5.84
C ASN A 136 -10.30 -10.32 5.92
N LYS A 137 -10.33 -11.18 4.89
CA LYS A 137 -9.52 -12.41 4.84
C LYS A 137 -8.01 -12.12 4.82
N PHE A 138 -7.62 -10.94 4.37
CA PHE A 138 -6.22 -10.54 4.26
C PHE A 138 -5.71 -9.75 5.47
N ALA A 139 -6.59 -9.39 6.41
CA ALA A 139 -6.26 -8.64 7.59
C ALA A 139 -5.39 -9.44 8.56
N VAL A 140 -4.51 -8.76 9.29
CA VAL A 140 -3.82 -9.35 10.43
C VAL A 140 -4.79 -9.41 11.60
N LYS A 141 -4.92 -10.58 12.23
CA LYS A 141 -5.73 -10.76 13.44
C LYS A 141 -4.88 -10.41 14.65
N MET A 142 -5.48 -9.72 15.63
CA MET A 142 -4.86 -9.59 16.94
C MET A 142 -4.54 -10.98 17.48
N GLN A 143 -3.29 -11.18 17.92
CA GLN A 143 -2.96 -12.34 18.73
C GLN A 143 -3.69 -12.15 20.06
N ASN A 144 -4.62 -13.05 20.39
CA ASN A 144 -5.14 -13.09 21.75
C ASN A 144 -3.93 -13.39 22.64
N GLN A 145 -3.54 -12.43 23.48
CA GLN A 145 -2.63 -12.68 24.58
C GLN A 145 -3.27 -13.82 25.40
N LYS A 146 -2.64 -14.99 25.37
CA LYS A 146 -3.02 -16.12 26.23
C LYS A 146 -2.59 -15.85 27.66
#